data_AF-U4QR53-F1
#
_entry.id   AF-U4QR53-F1
#
_cell.length_a   1.000
_cell.length_b   1.000
_cell.length_c   1.000
_cell.angle_alpha   90.00
_cell.angle_beta   90.00
_cell.angle_gamma   90.00
#
_symmetry.space_group_name_H-M   'P 1'
#
loop_
_entity.id
_entity.type
_entity.pdbx_description
1 polymer ?
#
loop_
_entity_poly.entity_id
_entity_poly.type
_entity_poly.pdbx_seq_one_letter_code
_entity_poly.pdbx_strand_id
1 'polypeptide(L)'
;MYVEQKWKINREKNEHARTCPGLITLDQAAGKMLRETLSLTLSDQSRLTILLFEDGLFSVVGEVPLQPSHILPVLDKIREKIEVFFPDFYQTLDKLAQEDRRIQVLARMENILGAIRNNASSNPELLQSVKALITEMESGRMTPGCTVPADPSAPEDQDLPKNRETR
;
A
#
# COMPACT_ATOMS: atom_id res chain seq x y z
N MET A 1 11.71 -0.68 -15.44
CA MET A 1 11.01 -2.00 -15.57
C MET A 1 10.11 -2.30 -14.38
N TYR A 2 10.42 -1.78 -13.19
CA TYR A 2 9.67 -2.06 -11.96
C TYR A 2 8.38 -1.25 -11.80
N VAL A 3 8.19 -0.19 -12.60
CA VAL A 3 6.96 0.63 -12.61
C VAL A 3 5.75 -0.17 -13.10
N GLU A 4 5.87 -0.93 -14.20
CA GLU A 4 4.79 -1.78 -14.70
C GLU A 4 4.47 -2.94 -13.74
N GLN A 5 5.51 -3.53 -13.13
CA GLN A 5 5.33 -4.57 -12.11
C GLN A 5 4.62 -4.02 -10.87
N LYS A 6 4.95 -2.80 -10.43
CA LYS A 6 4.26 -2.09 -9.34
C LYS A 6 2.78 -1.87 -9.65
N TRP A 7 2.47 -1.47 -10.88
CA TRP A 7 1.08 -1.31 -11.32
C TRP A 7 0.32 -2.63 -11.31
N LYS A 8 0.94 -3.70 -11.80
CA LYS A 8 0.34 -5.05 -11.82
C LYS A 8 0.07 -5.58 -10.41
N ILE A 9 1.03 -5.52 -9.51
CA ILE A 9 0.88 -6.03 -8.14
C ILE A 9 -0.13 -5.21 -7.33
N ASN A 10 -0.12 -3.87 -7.47
CA ASN A 10 -1.14 -3.05 -6.81
C ASN A 10 -2.55 -3.34 -7.32
N ARG A 11 -2.69 -3.61 -8.63
CA ARG A 11 -3.96 -4.02 -9.22
C ARG A 11 -4.40 -5.38 -8.68
N GLU A 12 -3.53 -6.40 -8.71
CA GLU A 12 -3.84 -7.74 -8.19
C GLU A 12 -4.19 -7.71 -6.70
N LYS A 13 -3.46 -6.94 -5.89
CA LYS A 13 -3.75 -6.74 -4.46
C LYS A 13 -5.14 -6.12 -4.24
N ASN A 14 -5.49 -5.10 -5.01
CA ASN A 14 -6.80 -4.44 -4.92
C ASN A 14 -7.93 -5.33 -5.45
N GLU A 15 -7.71 -6.07 -6.53
CA GLU A 15 -8.70 -7.03 -7.07
C GLU A 15 -8.95 -8.16 -6.07
N HIS A 16 -7.88 -8.75 -5.51
CA HIS A 16 -7.99 -9.78 -4.47
C HIS A 16 -8.73 -9.25 -3.24
N ALA A 17 -8.38 -8.05 -2.75
CA ALA A 17 -9.05 -7.42 -1.62
C ALA A 17 -10.58 -7.26 -1.84
N ARG A 18 -11.02 -6.94 -3.05
CA ARG A 18 -12.46 -6.83 -3.40
C ARG A 18 -13.19 -8.17 -3.40
N THR A 19 -12.47 -9.26 -3.67
CA THR A 19 -13.03 -10.62 -3.65
C THR A 19 -13.09 -11.23 -2.25
N CYS A 20 -12.94 -10.43 -1.20
CA CYS A 20 -13.01 -10.91 0.17
C CYS A 20 -14.33 -11.67 0.41
N PRO A 21 -14.28 -12.97 0.74
CA PRO A 21 -15.48 -13.78 0.93
C PRO A 21 -16.31 -13.35 2.14
N GLY A 22 -15.69 -12.62 3.08
CA GLY A 22 -16.35 -12.08 4.26
C GLY A 22 -17.21 -10.84 4.01
N LEU A 23 -16.99 -10.12 2.90
CA LEU A 23 -17.67 -8.86 2.63
C LEU A 23 -19.09 -9.11 2.10
N ILE A 24 -20.09 -8.68 2.87
CA ILE A 24 -21.51 -8.79 2.50
C ILE A 24 -22.19 -7.42 2.44
N THR A 25 -23.20 -7.32 1.57
CA THR A 25 -24.09 -6.15 1.53
C THR A 25 -24.98 -6.09 2.77
N LEU A 26 -25.51 -4.91 3.09
CA LEU A 26 -26.38 -4.73 4.25
C LEU A 26 -27.67 -5.57 4.13
N ASP A 27 -28.21 -5.74 2.91
CA ASP A 27 -29.36 -6.60 2.66
C ASP A 27 -29.06 -8.07 2.96
N GLN A 28 -27.85 -8.54 2.65
CA GLN A 28 -27.37 -9.89 2.97
C GLN A 28 -26.98 -10.10 4.44
N ALA A 29 -26.94 -9.02 5.22
CA ALA A 29 -26.75 -9.06 6.66
C ALA A 29 -28.07 -9.32 7.41
N ALA A 30 -29.23 -9.25 6.74
CA ALA A 30 -30.51 -9.52 7.36
C ALA A 30 -30.54 -10.93 7.98
N GLY A 31 -30.88 -11.00 9.28
CA GLY A 31 -30.95 -12.26 10.03
C GLY A 31 -29.62 -12.75 10.61
N LYS A 32 -28.50 -12.06 10.37
CA LYS A 32 -27.21 -12.38 11.00
C LYS A 32 -27.08 -11.74 12.38
N MET A 33 -26.40 -12.45 13.27
CA MET A 33 -26.16 -11.97 14.63
C MET A 33 -24.93 -11.06 14.64
N LEU A 34 -25.16 -9.79 14.98
CA LEU A 34 -24.10 -8.80 15.14
C LEU A 34 -23.26 -9.16 16.35
N ARG A 35 -21.96 -9.36 16.13
CA ARG A 35 -20.99 -9.62 17.18
C ARG A 35 -20.45 -8.33 17.78
N GLU A 36 -20.04 -7.41 16.91
CA GLU A 36 -19.49 -6.12 17.31
C GLU A 36 -19.51 -5.11 16.16
N THR A 37 -19.23 -3.86 16.51
CA THR A 37 -19.08 -2.77 15.53
C THR A 37 -17.72 -2.11 15.72
N LEU A 38 -17.05 -1.81 14.61
CA LEU A 38 -15.75 -1.16 14.59
C LEU A 38 -15.86 0.14 13.81
N SER A 39 -15.31 1.22 14.37
CA SER A 39 -15.22 2.50 13.65
C SER A 39 -13.84 2.64 13.00
N LEU A 40 -13.84 3.11 11.76
CA LEU A 40 -12.66 3.43 10.98
C LEU A 40 -12.77 4.86 10.48
N THR A 41 -11.78 5.68 10.80
CA THR A 41 -11.62 7.02 10.24
C THR A 41 -10.64 6.92 9.07
N LEU A 42 -11.07 7.40 7.91
CA LEU A 42 -10.27 7.43 6.69
C LEU A 42 -9.37 8.68 6.63
N SER A 43 -8.43 8.71 5.68
CA SER A 43 -7.49 9.83 5.49
C SER A 43 -8.19 11.16 5.21
N ASP A 44 -9.36 11.11 4.55
CA ASP A 44 -10.22 12.26 4.25
C ASP A 44 -11.11 12.69 5.44
N GLN A 45 -10.86 12.13 6.63
CA GLN A 45 -11.67 12.31 7.86
C GLN A 45 -13.09 11.72 7.79
N SER A 46 -13.46 11.06 6.71
CA SER A 46 -14.73 10.35 6.60
C SER A 46 -14.77 9.16 7.56
N ARG A 47 -15.95 8.88 8.13
CA ARG A 47 -16.14 7.76 9.06
C ARG A 47 -16.87 6.61 8.41
N LEU A 48 -16.28 5.43 8.54
CA LEU A 48 -16.89 4.15 8.22
C LEU A 48 -17.12 3.35 9.51
N THR A 49 -18.24 2.66 9.56
CA THR A 49 -18.60 1.69 10.58
C THR A 49 -18.64 0.30 9.95
N ILE A 50 -17.88 -0.61 10.53
CA ILE A 50 -17.79 -2.00 10.10
C ILE A 50 -18.63 -2.81 11.09
N LEU A 51 -19.63 -3.51 10.57
CA LEU A 51 -20.51 -4.40 11.30
C LEU A 51 -19.93 -5.81 11.15
N LEU A 52 -19.44 -6.40 12.25
CA LEU A 52 -18.88 -7.75 12.25
C LEU A 52 -19.91 -8.73 12.82
N PHE A 53 -20.11 -9.85 12.12
CA PHE A 53 -21.04 -10.90 12.50
C PHE A 53 -20.31 -12.10 13.11
N GLU A 54 -21.05 -12.93 13.86
CA GLU A 54 -20.50 -14.12 14.54
C GLU A 54 -19.91 -15.17 13.57
N ASP A 55 -20.41 -15.22 12.33
CA ASP A 55 -19.97 -16.13 11.27
C ASP A 55 -18.70 -15.65 10.53
N GLY A 56 -18.07 -14.57 11.00
CA GLY A 56 -16.88 -14.00 10.39
C GLY A 56 -17.16 -13.11 9.18
N LEU A 57 -18.44 -12.94 8.81
CA LEU A 57 -18.83 -12.01 7.75
C LEU A 57 -18.87 -10.60 8.30
N PHE A 58 -18.79 -9.61 7.41
CA PHE A 58 -18.87 -8.21 7.78
C PHE A 58 -19.52 -7.36 6.70
N SER A 59 -20.17 -6.27 7.14
CA SER A 59 -20.69 -5.25 6.25
C SER A 59 -20.14 -3.88 6.64
N VAL A 60 -20.04 -2.97 5.67
CA VAL A 60 -19.51 -1.63 5.91
C VAL A 60 -20.60 -0.61 5.61
N VAL A 61 -20.86 0.25 6.58
CA VAL A 61 -21.83 1.33 6.52
C VAL A 61 -21.13 2.62 6.92
N GLY A 62 -21.31 3.72 6.22
CA GLY A 62 -20.63 4.96 6.56
C GLY A 62 -21.29 6.19 5.98
N GLU A 63 -20.75 7.35 6.34
CA GLU A 63 -21.20 8.65 5.82
C GLU A 63 -20.92 8.78 4.31
N VAL A 64 -19.89 8.09 3.83
CA VAL A 64 -19.50 8.00 2.42
C VAL A 64 -19.70 6.57 1.90
N PRO A 65 -20.05 6.42 0.61
CA PRO A 65 -20.13 5.10 0.00
C PRO A 65 -18.77 4.40 0.04
N LEU A 66 -18.79 3.08 0.21
CA LEU A 66 -17.57 2.27 0.24
C LEU A 66 -16.87 2.35 -1.13
N GLN A 67 -15.70 2.97 -1.17
CA GLN A 67 -14.86 3.05 -2.36
C GLN A 67 -13.81 1.92 -2.34
N PRO A 68 -13.28 1.54 -3.52
CA PRO A 68 -12.22 0.54 -3.60
C PRO A 68 -10.99 0.84 -2.75
N SER A 69 -10.62 2.10 -2.61
CA SER A 69 -9.50 2.56 -1.76
C SER A 69 -9.73 2.26 -0.28
N HIS A 70 -10.98 2.13 0.17
CA HIS A 70 -11.33 1.90 1.57
C HIS A 70 -11.26 0.41 1.96
N ILE A 71 -11.26 -0.50 0.99
CA ILE A 71 -11.31 -1.95 1.24
C ILE A 71 -10.08 -2.43 2.02
N LEU A 72 -8.87 -2.05 1.61
CA LEU A 72 -7.65 -2.46 2.30
C LEU A 72 -7.60 -1.96 3.75
N PRO A 73 -7.85 -0.66 4.04
CA PRO A 73 -7.98 -0.17 5.42
C PRO A 73 -9.01 -0.92 6.27
N VAL A 74 -10.17 -1.26 5.68
CA VAL A 74 -11.20 -2.04 6.37
C VAL A 74 -10.69 -3.44 6.70
N LEU A 75 -10.10 -4.15 5.73
CA LEU A 75 -9.59 -5.51 5.91
C LEU A 75 -8.46 -5.58 6.94
N ASP A 76 -7.60 -4.57 7.00
CA ASP A 76 -6.55 -4.46 8.01
C ASP A 76 -7.14 -4.25 9.40
N LYS A 77 -8.16 -3.37 9.52
CA LYS A 77 -8.85 -3.09 10.78
C LYS A 77 -9.54 -4.30 11.40
N ILE A 78 -10.08 -5.19 10.58
CA ILE A 78 -10.81 -6.38 11.04
C ILE A 78 -9.98 -7.66 11.05
N ARG A 79 -8.72 -7.59 10.60
CA ARG A 79 -7.85 -8.75 10.38
C ARG A 79 -7.81 -9.70 11.56
N GLU A 80 -7.49 -9.19 12.74
CA GLU A 80 -7.35 -9.99 13.97
C GLU A 80 -8.58 -10.84 14.31
N LYS A 81 -9.75 -10.46 13.78
CA LYS A 81 -11.04 -11.07 14.09
C LYS A 81 -11.54 -11.98 12.98
N ILE A 82 -11.20 -11.70 11.72
CA ILE A 82 -11.72 -12.44 10.57
C ILE A 82 -10.70 -13.41 9.95
N GLU A 83 -9.40 -13.23 10.23
CA GLU A 83 -8.34 -14.07 9.65
C GLU A 83 -8.51 -15.55 10.02
N VAL A 84 -9.09 -15.84 11.18
CA VAL A 84 -9.42 -17.22 11.61
C VAL A 84 -10.46 -17.89 10.70
N PHE A 85 -11.37 -17.11 10.10
CA PHE A 85 -12.42 -17.62 9.21
C PHE A 85 -11.93 -17.74 7.76
N PHE A 86 -11.01 -16.87 7.34
CA PHE A 86 -10.50 -16.82 5.97
C PHE A 86 -8.96 -16.79 5.91
N PRO A 87 -8.27 -17.82 6.45
CA PRO A 87 -6.80 -17.82 6.55
C PRO A 87 -6.14 -17.79 5.17
N ASP A 88 -6.65 -18.54 4.19
CA ASP A 88 -6.08 -18.60 2.83
C ASP A 88 -6.18 -17.26 2.10
N PHE A 89 -7.25 -16.49 2.37
CA PHE A 89 -7.44 -15.16 1.82
C PHE A 89 -6.34 -14.21 2.31
N TYR A 90 -6.10 -14.18 3.61
CA TYR A 90 -5.09 -13.32 4.23
C TYR A 90 -3.67 -13.76 3.88
N GLN A 91 -3.39 -15.06 3.79
CA GLN A 91 -2.09 -15.54 3.31
C GLN A 91 -1.78 -15.07 1.90
N THR A 92 -2.79 -15.05 1.01
CA THR A 92 -2.62 -14.56 -0.36
C THR A 92 -2.42 -13.05 -0.37
N LEU A 93 -3.20 -12.33 0.45
CA LEU A 93 -3.07 -10.88 0.60
C LEU A 93 -1.68 -10.48 1.13
N ASP A 94 -1.14 -11.23 2.09
CA ASP A 94 0.20 -11.01 2.65
C ASP A 94 1.31 -11.26 1.64
N LYS A 95 1.20 -12.33 0.84
CA LYS A 95 2.15 -12.59 -0.25
C LYS A 95 2.18 -11.43 -1.24
N LEU A 96 1.01 -10.93 -1.63
CA LEU A 96 0.90 -9.77 -2.52
C LEU A 96 1.47 -8.50 -1.87
N ALA A 97 1.23 -8.29 -0.58
CA ALA A 97 1.78 -7.15 0.16
C ALA A 97 3.31 -7.22 0.30
N GLN A 98 3.87 -8.41 0.53
CA GLN A 98 5.31 -8.61 0.60
C GLN A 98 5.98 -8.34 -0.75
N GLU A 99 5.36 -8.82 -1.83
CA GLU A 99 5.85 -8.62 -3.18
C GLU A 99 5.76 -7.14 -3.60
N ASP A 100 4.70 -6.43 -3.21
CA ASP A 100 4.57 -4.98 -3.42
C ASP A 100 5.70 -4.20 -2.71
N ARG A 101 6.01 -4.54 -1.45
CA ARG A 101 7.14 -3.94 -0.71
C ARG A 101 8.46 -4.21 -1.42
N ARG A 102 8.69 -5.43 -1.89
CA ARG A 102 9.90 -5.81 -2.61
C ARG A 102 10.07 -4.99 -3.89
N ILE A 103 9.01 -4.87 -4.69
CA ILE A 103 9.01 -4.06 -5.90
C ILE A 103 9.18 -2.57 -5.60
N GLN A 104 8.60 -2.06 -4.52
CA GLN A 104 8.78 -0.66 -4.09
C GLN A 104 10.26 -0.36 -3.79
N VAL A 105 10.95 -1.27 -3.11
CA VAL A 105 12.40 -1.14 -2.84
C VAL A 105 13.19 -1.14 -4.15
N LEU A 106 12.89 -2.06 -5.06
CA LEU A 106 13.57 -2.13 -6.36
C LEU A 106 13.32 -0.90 -7.23
N ALA A 107 12.09 -0.39 -7.27
CA ALA A 107 11.76 0.82 -8.00
C ALA A 107 12.49 2.05 -7.42
N ARG A 108 12.57 2.16 -6.09
CA ARG A 108 13.35 3.23 -5.44
C ARG A 108 14.83 3.12 -5.80
N MET A 109 15.38 1.91 -5.82
CA MET A 109 16.77 1.67 -6.21
C MET A 109 17.02 2.03 -7.68
N GLU A 110 16.14 1.63 -8.60
CA GLU A 110 16.21 2.00 -10.02
C GLU A 110 16.21 3.53 -10.20
N ASN A 111 15.35 4.25 -9.45
CA ASN A 111 15.30 5.71 -9.49
C ASN A 111 16.60 6.36 -8.98
N ILE A 112 17.16 5.87 -7.87
CA ILE A 112 18.42 6.40 -7.33
C ILE A 112 19.57 6.18 -8.32
N LEU A 113 19.70 4.96 -8.85
CA LEU A 113 20.73 4.63 -9.85
C LEU A 113 20.56 5.45 -11.12
N GLY A 114 19.32 5.65 -11.59
CA GLY A 114 19.01 6.51 -12.71
C GLY A 114 19.43 7.96 -12.45
N ALA A 115 19.11 8.50 -11.27
CA ALA A 115 19.51 9.85 -10.88
C ALA A 115 21.04 10.00 -10.83
N ILE A 116 21.77 9.04 -10.24
CA ILE A 116 23.23 9.05 -10.22
C ILE A 116 23.78 9.02 -11.64
N ARG A 117 23.31 8.09 -12.49
CA ARG A 117 23.78 7.96 -13.88
C ARG A 117 23.56 9.23 -14.69
N ASN A 118 22.38 9.85 -14.56
CA ASN A 118 22.04 11.06 -15.30
C ASN A 118 22.89 12.25 -14.88
N ASN A 119 23.24 12.35 -13.59
CA ASN A 119 24.04 13.45 -13.07
C ASN A 119 25.55 13.21 -13.17
N ALA A 120 26.02 11.97 -13.21
CA ALA A 120 27.45 11.64 -13.23
C ALA A 120 28.20 12.16 -14.47
N SER A 121 27.52 12.30 -15.61
CA SER A 121 28.11 12.88 -16.82
C SER A 121 28.32 14.40 -16.71
N SER A 122 27.45 15.08 -15.96
CA SER A 122 27.49 16.54 -15.77
C SER A 122 28.24 16.95 -14.50
N ASN A 123 28.38 16.03 -13.54
CA ASN A 123 29.09 16.23 -12.28
C ASN A 123 30.02 15.03 -12.01
N PRO A 124 31.28 15.09 -12.46
CA PRO A 124 32.24 14.01 -12.24
C PRO A 124 32.66 13.84 -10.77
N GLU A 125 32.53 14.88 -9.94
CA GLU A 125 32.80 14.82 -8.49
C GLU A 125 31.80 13.91 -7.78
N LEU A 126 30.52 13.91 -8.21
CA LEU A 126 29.50 12.99 -7.71
C LEU A 126 29.95 11.53 -7.83
N LEU A 127 30.55 11.15 -8.97
CA LEU A 127 31.04 9.78 -9.18
C LEU A 127 32.18 9.44 -8.19
N GLN A 128 33.08 10.38 -7.93
CA GLN A 128 34.17 10.19 -6.97
C GLN A 128 33.63 10.07 -5.54
N SER A 129 32.69 10.93 -5.15
CA SER A 129 32.05 10.88 -3.83
C SER A 129 31.29 9.57 -3.61
N VAL A 130 30.53 9.10 -4.60
CA VAL A 130 29.82 7.80 -4.52
C VAL A 130 30.81 6.64 -4.35
N LYS A 131 31.94 6.63 -5.08
CA LYS A 131 32.97 5.61 -4.91
C LYS A 131 33.60 5.65 -3.51
N ALA A 132 33.93 6.83 -3.01
CA ALA A 132 34.49 7.01 -1.68
C ALA A 132 33.53 6.50 -0.59
N LEU A 133 32.24 6.80 -0.70
CA LEU A 133 31.21 6.31 0.23
C LEU A 133 31.10 4.77 0.20
N ILE A 134 31.16 4.13 -0.98
CA ILE A 134 31.15 2.66 -1.08
C ILE A 134 32.37 2.06 -0.36
N THR A 135 33.56 2.58 -0.61
CA THR A 135 34.78 2.12 0.06
C THR A 135 34.72 2.31 1.58
N GLU A 136 34.14 3.41 2.04
CA GLU A 136 33.93 3.67 3.48
C GLU A 136 32.97 2.66 4.12
N MET A 137 31.85 2.35 3.47
CA MET A 137 30.91 1.32 3.92
C MET A 137 31.53 -0.08 3.96
N GLU A 138 32.27 -0.47 2.92
CA GLU A 138 32.96 -1.77 2.85
C GLU A 138 34.05 -1.92 3.91
N SER A 139 34.69 -0.81 4.29
CA SER A 139 35.71 -0.77 5.35
C SER A 139 35.13 -0.86 6.77
N GLY A 140 33.81 -0.93 6.93
CA GLY A 140 33.13 -1.09 8.22
C GLY A 140 33.16 0.15 9.12
N ARG A 141 33.57 1.31 8.60
CA ARG A 141 33.71 2.57 9.36
C ARG A 141 32.40 3.34 9.53
N MET A 142 31.31 2.87 8.93
CA MET A 142 30.01 3.53 8.95
C MET A 142 28.93 2.59 9.49
N THR A 143 28.22 3.00 10.54
CA THR A 143 26.92 2.44 10.88
C THR A 143 25.85 3.13 10.03
N PRO A 144 24.86 2.41 9.47
CA PRO A 144 23.77 3.05 8.72
C PRO A 144 22.88 3.84 9.69
N GLY A 145 23.24 5.08 9.96
CA GLY A 145 22.41 6.07 10.64
C GLY A 145 21.39 6.64 9.66
N CYS A 146 20.37 5.85 9.31
CA CYS A 146 19.24 6.33 8.54
C CYS A 146 18.24 7.00 9.49
N THR A 147 18.57 8.17 10.05
CA THR A 147 17.53 9.07 10.52
C THR A 147 16.99 9.81 9.30
N VAL A 148 16.07 9.16 8.58
CA VAL A 148 15.17 9.88 7.70
C VAL A 148 14.26 10.68 8.64
N PRO A 149 14.28 12.03 8.65
CA PRO A 149 13.18 12.75 9.25
C PRO A 149 11.93 12.30 8.50
N ALA A 150 10.97 11.70 9.21
CA ALA A 150 9.65 11.43 8.68
C ALA A 150 9.12 12.77 8.18
N ASP A 151 9.11 12.96 6.87
CA ASP A 151 8.50 14.13 6.24
C ASP A 151 6.99 13.86 6.22
N PRO A 152 6.17 14.58 7.02
CA PRO A 152 4.72 14.38 7.06
C PRO A 152 4.00 15.03 5.85
N SER A 153 4.73 15.38 4.80
CA SER A 153 4.24 16.14 3.65
C SER A 153 4.45 15.39 2.32
N ALA A 154 3.96 14.15 2.23
CA ALA A 154 3.63 13.59 0.93
C ALA A 154 2.20 14.02 0.58
N PRO A 155 1.98 14.91 -0.40
CA PRO A 155 0.64 15.08 -0.94
C PRO A 155 0.26 13.77 -1.63
N GLU A 156 -0.75 13.09 -1.08
CA GLU A 156 -1.63 12.22 -1.84
C GLU A 156 -2.23 13.03 -3.00
N ASP A 157 -2.30 12.40 -4.18
CA ASP A 157 -2.86 12.90 -5.43
C ASP A 157 -2.17 14.11 -6.11
N GLN A 158 -1.45 13.82 -7.19
CA GLN A 158 -1.47 14.68 -8.38
C GLN A 158 -1.60 13.83 -9.65
N ASP A 159 -2.82 13.90 -10.19
CA ASP A 159 -3.22 13.93 -11.59
C ASP A 159 -2.50 13.02 -12.61
N LEU A 160 -3.28 12.09 -13.15
CA LEU A 160 -3.10 11.52 -14.47
C LEU A 160 -2.92 12.64 -15.52
N PRO A 161 -2.04 12.48 -16.52
CA PRO A 161 -2.14 13.30 -17.71
C PRO A 161 -3.46 12.97 -18.44
N LYS A 162 -4.40 13.92 -18.43
CA LYS A 162 -5.50 13.97 -19.40
C LYS A 162 -4.87 14.10 -20.78
N ASN A 163 -4.89 13.01 -21.55
CA ASN A 163 -4.69 13.06 -22.99
C ASN A 163 -5.73 14.01 -23.60
N ARG A 164 -5.28 15.22 -23.97
CA ARG A 164 -6.00 16.07 -24.90
C ARG A 164 -5.76 15.49 -26.29
N GLU A 165 -6.78 14.85 -26.83
CA GLU A 165 -6.95 14.69 -28.27
C GLU A 165 -6.99 16.08 -28.91
N THR A 166 -5.94 16.45 -29.65
CA THR A 166 -6.01 17.52 -30.64
C THR A 166 -6.63 16.97 -31.92
N ARG A 167 -7.84 17.43 -32.21
CA ARG A 167 -8.32 17.65 -33.58
C ARG A 167 -7.82 19.00 -34.07
#